data_AF-A0A5C8DFT8-F1
#
_entry.id   AF-A0A5C8DFT8-F1
#
_cell.length_a   1.000
_cell.length_b   1.000
_cell.length_c   1.000
_cell.angle_alpha   90.00
_cell.angle_beta   90.00
_cell.angle_gamma   90.00
#
_symmetry.space_group_name_H-M   'P 1'
#
loop_
_entity.id
_entity.type
_entity.pdbx_description
1 polymer ?
#
loop_
_entity_poly.entity_id
_entity_poly.type
_entity_poly.pdbx_seq_one_letter_code
_entity_poly.pdbx_strand_id
1 'polypeptide(L)'
;MAEKQRIKYNSIKAALANARVKNKDLAAYLNVTAQLVSKWVTNTNQPSIQMFYKIAGSLNVDVRTLLEPNDLKGDRPDLPIEHPAPRKKTD
;
A
#
# COMPACT_ATOMS: atom_id res chain seq x y z
N MET A 1 19.49 -11.62 18.22
CA MET A 1 19.11 -10.40 17.48
C MET A 1 17.68 -10.62 17.00
N ALA A 2 16.67 -10.02 17.66
CA ALA A 2 15.28 -10.25 17.28
C ALA A 2 15.00 -9.53 15.95
N GLU A 3 14.66 -10.30 14.91
CA GLU A 3 14.31 -9.78 13.61
C GLU A 3 12.98 -9.03 13.73
N LYS A 4 13.03 -7.70 13.66
CA LYS A 4 11.85 -6.84 13.75
C LYS A 4 10.96 -7.13 12.53
N GLN A 5 9.91 -7.90 12.72
CA GLN A 5 8.98 -8.27 11.67
C GLN A 5 8.35 -6.98 11.10
N ARG A 6 8.76 -6.59 9.90
CA ARG A 6 8.22 -5.40 9.23
C ARG A 6 6.86 -5.77 8.68
N ILE A 7 5.82 -5.06 9.11
CA ILE A 7 4.48 -5.18 8.52
C ILE A 7 4.61 -4.92 7.01
N LYS A 8 4.16 -5.89 6.23
CA LYS A 8 4.10 -5.79 4.77
C LYS A 8 2.76 -5.14 4.44
N TYR A 9 2.81 -3.93 3.88
CA TYR A 9 1.60 -3.18 3.53
C TYR A 9 1.17 -3.44 2.09
N ASN A 10 2.14 -3.70 1.20
CA ASN A 10 1.91 -3.91 -0.22
C ASN A 10 2.55 -5.20 -0.74
N SER A 11 1.93 -5.74 -1.79
CA SER A 11 2.33 -6.97 -2.50
C SER A 11 2.90 -6.67 -3.89
N ILE A 12 3.42 -5.46 -4.14
CA ILE A 12 3.87 -5.02 -5.48
C ILE A 12 4.96 -5.94 -6.02
N LYS A 13 5.87 -6.43 -5.16
CA LYS A 13 6.91 -7.39 -5.55
C LYS A 13 6.34 -8.66 -6.18
N ALA A 14 5.28 -9.21 -5.58
CA ALA A 14 4.63 -10.42 -6.05
C ALA A 14 3.86 -10.15 -7.36
N ALA A 15 3.17 -9.01 -7.43
CA ALA A 15 2.46 -8.60 -8.64
C ALA A 15 3.42 -8.43 -9.84
N LEU A 16 4.58 -7.80 -9.64
CA LEU A 16 5.61 -7.66 -10.67
C LEU A 16 6.18 -9.01 -11.12
N ALA A 17 6.43 -9.93 -10.19
CA ALA A 17 6.90 -11.28 -10.50
C ALA A 17 5.87 -12.06 -11.32
N ASN A 18 4.59 -12.00 -10.94
CA ASN A 18 3.48 -12.64 -11.65
C ASN A 18 3.31 -12.08 -13.07
N ALA A 19 3.41 -10.77 -13.22
CA ALA A 19 3.31 -10.09 -14.52
C ALA A 19 4.61 -10.14 -15.35
N ARG A 20 5.71 -10.71 -14.80
CA ARG A 20 7.06 -10.72 -15.40
C ARG A 20 7.59 -9.33 -15.80
N VAL A 21 7.17 -8.29 -15.08
CA VAL A 21 7.59 -6.90 -15.32
C VAL A 21 8.79 -6.56 -14.42
N LYS A 22 9.84 -5.96 -14.99
CA LYS A 22 11.01 -5.54 -14.21
C LYS A 22 10.76 -4.17 -13.58
N ASN A 23 11.39 -3.92 -12.43
CA ASN A 23 11.28 -2.63 -11.72
C ASN A 23 11.61 -1.42 -12.61
N LYS A 24 12.58 -1.57 -13.52
CA LYS A 24 12.98 -0.52 -14.47
C LYS A 24 11.89 -0.20 -15.50
N ASP A 25 11.13 -1.20 -15.93
CA ASP A 25 10.09 -1.04 -16.95
C ASP A 25 8.87 -0.36 -16.32
N LEU A 26 8.53 -0.75 -15.09
CA LEU A 26 7.51 -0.05 -14.29
C LEU A 26 7.92 1.41 -13.99
N ALA A 27 9.19 1.64 -13.65
CA ALA A 27 9.72 2.99 -13.40
C ALA A 27 9.59 3.89 -14.63
N ALA A 28 9.94 3.36 -15.80
CA ALA A 28 9.79 4.06 -17.08
C ALA A 28 8.32 4.37 -17.39
N TYR A 29 7.42 3.38 -17.24
CA TYR A 29 5.98 3.57 -17.49
C TYR A 29 5.35 4.64 -16.58
N LEU A 30 5.74 4.65 -15.31
CA LEU A 30 5.21 5.58 -14.32
C LEU A 30 5.93 6.95 -14.32
N ASN A 31 6.97 7.11 -15.14
CA ASN A 31 7.87 8.25 -15.16
C ASN A 31 8.43 8.59 -13.76
N VAL A 32 8.94 7.57 -13.06
CA VAL A 32 9.55 7.68 -11.73
C VAL A 32 10.94 7.05 -11.71
N THR A 33 11.70 7.31 -10.66
CA THR A 33 13.03 6.70 -10.51
C THR A 33 12.94 5.22 -10.13
N ALA A 34 13.86 4.41 -10.64
CA ALA A 34 13.97 3.00 -10.26
C ALA A 34 14.21 2.80 -8.75
N GLN A 35 14.88 3.77 -8.10
CA GLN A 35 15.08 3.78 -6.66
C GLN A 35 13.76 3.89 -5.90
N LEU A 36 12.81 4.71 -6.38
CA LEU A 36 11.50 4.87 -5.75
C LEU A 36 10.68 3.57 -5.86
N VAL A 37 10.68 2.94 -7.05
CA VAL A 37 10.04 1.63 -7.24
C VAL A 37 10.66 0.58 -6.32
N SER A 38 11.99 0.57 -6.16
CA SER A 38 12.67 -0.33 -5.22
C SER A 38 12.22 -0.12 -3.77
N LYS A 39 12.04 1.14 -3.34
CA LYS A 39 11.49 1.46 -2.01
C LYS A 39 10.06 0.94 -1.83
N TRP A 40 9.23 0.97 -2.88
CA TRP A 40 7.87 0.41 -2.84
C TRP A 40 7.88 -1.12 -2.71
N VAL A 41 8.67 -1.78 -3.56
CA VAL A 41 8.84 -3.24 -3.58
C VAL A 41 9.39 -3.76 -2.24
N THR A 42 10.29 -3.00 -1.60
CA THR A 42 10.85 -3.34 -0.28
C THR A 42 9.98 -2.88 0.89
N ASN A 43 8.79 -2.33 0.64
CA ASN A 43 7.87 -1.80 1.66
C ASN A 43 8.49 -0.71 2.56
N THR A 44 9.60 -0.09 2.13
CA THR A 44 10.29 0.98 2.89
C THR A 44 9.55 2.31 2.76
N ASN A 45 8.99 2.58 1.58
CA ASN A 45 8.03 3.66 1.36
C ASN A 45 6.80 3.07 0.67
N GLN A 46 5.63 3.64 0.94
CA GLN A 46 4.41 3.25 0.24
C GLN A 46 4.17 4.18 -0.97
N PRO A 47 3.68 3.66 -2.10
CA PRO A 47 3.14 4.49 -3.15
C PRO A 47 1.89 5.22 -2.65
N SER A 48 1.58 6.37 -3.26
CA SER A 48 0.26 6.97 -3.07
C SER A 48 -0.82 6.06 -3.66
N ILE A 49 -2.07 6.24 -3.23
CA ILE A 49 -3.22 5.53 -3.80
C ILE A 49 -3.26 5.70 -5.32
N GLN A 50 -3.04 6.91 -5.84
CA GLN A 50 -2.98 7.15 -7.28
C GLN A 50 -1.92 6.29 -8.00
N MET A 51 -0.75 6.09 -7.38
CA MET A 51 0.30 5.24 -7.94
C MET A 51 -0.06 3.76 -7.89
N PHE A 52 -0.77 3.31 -6.84
CA PHE A 52 -1.32 1.95 -6.82
C PHE A 52 -2.25 1.68 -8.01
N TYR A 53 -3.14 2.62 -8.35
CA TYR A 53 -4.00 2.48 -9.53
C TYR A 53 -3.20 2.43 -10.84
N LYS A 54 -2.16 3.27 -10.98
CA LYS A 54 -1.30 3.24 -12.19
C LYS A 54 -0.52 1.93 -12.31
N ILE A 55 -0.01 1.39 -11.19
CA ILE A 55 0.66 0.09 -11.14
C ILE A 55 -0.33 -1.03 -11.48
N ALA A 56 -1.52 -1.01 -10.90
CA ALA A 56 -2.56 -1.99 -11.18
C ALA A 56 -2.95 -1.99 -12.67
N GLY A 57 -3.11 -0.81 -13.25
CA GLY A 57 -3.38 -0.64 -14.68
C GLY A 57 -2.25 -1.11 -15.58
N SER A 58 -0.98 -0.88 -15.20
CA SER A 58 0.16 -1.35 -16.01
C SER A 58 0.35 -2.87 -15.96
N LEU A 59 -0.04 -3.50 -14.86
CA LEU A 59 0.06 -4.94 -14.66
C LEU A 59 -1.24 -5.69 -15.02
N ASN A 60 -2.31 -4.97 -15.38
CA ASN A 60 -3.65 -5.49 -15.62
C ASN A 60 -4.17 -6.37 -14.47
N VAL A 61 -4.04 -5.90 -13.24
CA VAL A 61 -4.54 -6.56 -12.02
C VAL A 61 -5.46 -5.64 -11.25
N ASP A 62 -6.24 -6.20 -10.33
CA ASP A 62 -7.06 -5.41 -9.42
C ASP A 62 -6.17 -4.67 -8.41
N VAL A 63 -6.42 -3.39 -8.18
CA VAL A 63 -5.63 -2.57 -7.24
C VAL A 63 -5.61 -3.16 -5.82
N ARG A 64 -6.68 -3.86 -5.42
CA ARG A 64 -6.80 -4.50 -4.09
C ARG A 64 -5.79 -5.62 -3.92
N THR A 65 -5.38 -6.30 -4.99
CA THR A 65 -4.37 -7.38 -4.90
C THR A 65 -2.96 -6.84 -4.68
N LEU A 66 -2.76 -5.52 -4.77
CA LEU A 66 -1.49 -4.88 -4.46
C LEU A 66 -1.35 -4.54 -2.98
N LEU A 67 -2.42 -4.65 -2.19
CA LEU A 67 -2.41 -4.40 -0.75
C LEU A 67 -2.44 -5.71 0.01
N GLU A 68 -1.71 -5.75 1.11
CA GLU A 68 -1.81 -6.86 2.07
C GLU A 68 -2.98 -6.59 3.03
N PRO A 69 -3.72 -7.63 3.44
CA PRO A 69 -4.72 -7.49 4.49
C PRO A 69 -4.03 -7.05 5.79
N ASN A 70 -4.72 -6.21 6.56
CA ASN A 70 -4.29 -5.90 7.91
C ASN A 70 -4.61 -7.07 8.86
N ASP A 71 -4.04 -7.03 10.05
CA ASP A 71 -4.40 -7.98 11.11
C ASP A 71 -5.86 -7.75 11.52
N LEU A 72 -6.75 -8.55 10.93
CA LEU A 72 -8.15 -8.60 11.28
C LEU A 72 -8.28 -9.30 12.63
N LYS A 73 -8.29 -8.52 13.72
CA LYS A 73 -8.70 -9.04 15.02
C LYS A 73 -10.20 -9.33 14.95
N GLY A 74 -10.55 -10.60 14.83
CA GLY A 74 -11.90 -11.09 15.13
C GLY A 74 -12.24 -10.65 16.53
N ASP A 75 -13.42 -10.05 16.69
CA ASP A 75 -13.89 -9.40 17.90
C ASP A 75 -13.23 -8.03 18.14
N ARG A 76 -13.66 -7.03 17.35
CA ARG A 76 -13.67 -5.66 17.86
C ARG A 76 -14.80 -5.58 18.88
N PRO A 77 -14.54 -5.50 20.20
CA PRO A 77 -15.50 -4.85 21.07
C PRO A 77 -15.63 -3.43 20.50
N ASP A 78 -16.82 -3.14 20.02
CA ASP A 78 -17.39 -1.83 19.77
C ASP A 78 -16.43 -0.72 20.21
N LEU A 79 -15.74 -0.11 19.24
CA LEU A 79 -14.97 1.10 19.48
C LEU A 79 -15.90 2.03 20.26
N PRO A 80 -15.49 2.56 21.43
CA PRO A 80 -16.31 3.52 22.15
C PRO A 80 -16.69 4.58 21.14
N ILE A 81 -17.99 4.72 20.88
CA ILE A 81 -18.49 5.81 20.06
C ILE A 81 -18.28 7.05 20.94
N GLU A 82 -17.05 7.57 20.97
CA GLU A 82 -16.84 8.97 21.25
C GLU A 82 -17.63 9.69 20.18
N HIS A 83 -18.87 10.02 20.51
CA HIS A 83 -19.58 11.10 19.85
C HIS A 83 -18.61 12.27 19.99
N PRO A 84 -17.98 12.76 18.90
CA PRO A 84 -17.17 13.95 19.02
C PRO A 84 -18.09 14.99 19.64
N ALA A 85 -17.68 15.56 20.77
CA ALA A 85 -18.44 16.61 21.44
C ALA A 85 -18.89 17.60 20.36
N PRO A 86 -20.17 18.03 20.35
CA PRO A 86 -20.67 18.90 19.30
C PRO A 86 -19.67 20.03 19.12
N ARG A 87 -19.15 20.19 17.90
CA ARG A 87 -18.21 21.27 17.60
C ARG A 87 -18.81 22.54 18.17
N LYS A 88 -18.16 23.12 19.19
CA LYS A 88 -18.59 24.42 19.73
C LYS A 88 -18.67 25.33 18.51
N LYS A 89 -19.88 25.80 18.19
CA LYS A 89 -20.03 26.89 17.23
C LYS A 89 -19.23 28.03 17.84
N THR A 90 -18.10 28.35 17.23
CA THR A 90 -17.47 29.65 17.44
C THR A 90 -18.48 30.66 16.93
N ASP A 91 -18.98 31.51 17.84
CA ASP A 91 -19.64 32.78 17.50
C ASP A 91 -18.69 33.65 16.66
#